data_AF-A0A7Y4RHG3-F1
#
_entry.id   AF-A0A7Y4RHG3-F1
#
_cell.length_a   1.000
_cell.length_b   1.000
_cell.length_c   1.000
_cell.angle_alpha   90.00
_cell.angle_beta   90.00
_cell.angle_gamma   90.00
#
_symmetry.space_group_name_H-M   'P 1'
#
loop_
_entity.id
_entity.type
_entity.pdbx_description
1 polymer ?
#
loop_
_entity_poly.entity_id
_entity_poly.type
_entity_poly.pdbx_seq_one_letter_code
_entity_poly.pdbx_strand_id
1 'polypeptide(L)'
;MNWGIVHSAWRLSTCFALLLVLNDVARGEQFILVPDADNTLYEDPAGGISNGSGEHLFAGRVGLADSGHIRRALIRFPVDEVIPAGSVIESVTLTMEMTRTPAAAQTVALRRVAADGGEGASDAPLREGNGAAAAVNDATWRHRFFSGVFWSTMGGQY
;
A
#
# COMPACT_ATOMS: atom_id res chain seq x y z
N MET A 1 78.74 -45.67 -9.02
CA MET A 1 77.96 -44.57 -8.41
C MET A 1 76.87 -44.16 -9.39
N ASN A 2 75.61 -44.18 -8.91
CA ASN A 2 74.33 -43.69 -9.49
C ASN A 2 74.00 -43.97 -10.95
N TRP A 3 73.06 -44.86 -11.31
CA TRP A 3 71.59 -44.91 -11.11
C TRP A 3 70.81 -43.76 -11.76
N GLY A 4 69.84 -44.12 -12.62
CA GLY A 4 68.67 -43.29 -12.92
C GLY A 4 67.96 -43.55 -14.25
N ILE A 5 67.17 -44.63 -14.35
CA ILE A 5 66.04 -44.72 -15.28
C ILE A 5 64.81 -44.20 -14.53
N VAL A 6 64.04 -43.27 -15.11
CA VAL A 6 62.69 -42.95 -14.64
C VAL A 6 61.78 -42.64 -15.83
N HIS A 7 60.82 -43.53 -16.08
CA HIS A 7 59.61 -43.22 -16.83
C HIS A 7 58.60 -42.60 -15.85
N SER A 8 58.01 -41.46 -16.20
CA SER A 8 56.83 -40.95 -15.50
C SER A 8 55.77 -40.47 -16.48
N ALA A 9 54.67 -41.21 -16.55
CA ALA A 9 53.45 -40.90 -17.26
C ALA A 9 52.41 -40.40 -16.26
N TRP A 10 51.95 -39.15 -16.37
CA TRP A 10 50.84 -38.60 -15.58
C TRP A 10 50.03 -37.64 -16.48
N ARG A 11 48.99 -38.16 -17.15
CA ARG A 11 47.55 -38.04 -16.83
C ARG A 11 46.97 -36.66 -17.14
N LEU A 12 46.20 -36.57 -18.23
CA LEU A 12 45.20 -35.51 -18.44
C LEU A 12 44.16 -35.60 -17.30
N SER A 13 44.14 -34.61 -16.41
CA SER A 13 42.99 -34.38 -15.52
C SER A 13 41.97 -33.52 -16.26
N THR A 14 41.01 -34.16 -16.91
CA THR A 14 39.78 -33.49 -17.33
C THR A 14 38.94 -33.25 -16.09
N CYS A 15 38.96 -32.01 -15.57
CA CYS A 15 37.99 -31.57 -14.57
C CYS A 15 36.60 -31.56 -15.21
N PHE A 16 35.83 -32.62 -14.99
CA PHE A 16 34.41 -32.66 -15.36
C PHE A 16 33.65 -31.80 -14.35
N ALA A 17 33.41 -30.53 -14.69
CA ALA A 17 32.52 -29.69 -13.92
C ALA A 17 31.10 -30.23 -14.09
N LEU A 18 30.58 -30.88 -13.05
CA LEU A 18 29.18 -31.29 -12.97
C LEU A 18 28.33 -30.02 -12.82
N LEU A 19 27.75 -29.54 -13.92
CA LEU A 19 26.79 -28.45 -13.90
C LEU A 19 25.46 -28.99 -13.35
N LEU A 20 25.29 -28.89 -12.02
CA LEU A 20 23.99 -29.09 -11.37
C LEU A 20 23.05 -27.96 -11.82
N VAL A 21 22.15 -28.27 -12.74
CA VAL A 21 21.02 -27.40 -13.05
C VAL A 21 20.04 -27.50 -11.88
N LEU A 22 20.16 -26.57 -10.92
CA LEU A 22 19.12 -26.33 -9.94
C LEU A 22 17.91 -25.79 -10.70
N ASN A 23 16.90 -26.65 -10.91
CA ASN A 23 15.59 -26.16 -11.31
C ASN A 23 15.01 -25.43 -10.10
N ASP A 24 15.07 -24.10 -10.14
CA ASP A 24 14.40 -23.28 -9.14
C ASP A 24 12.90 -23.46 -9.38
N VAL A 25 12.26 -24.27 -8.54
CA VAL A 25 10.81 -24.42 -8.57
C VAL A 25 10.27 -23.11 -8.02
N ALA A 26 9.74 -22.26 -8.90
CA ALA A 26 9.02 -21.06 -8.47
C ALA A 26 7.91 -21.48 -7.51
N ARG A 27 7.99 -21.01 -6.26
CA ARG A 27 6.97 -21.22 -5.23
C ARG A 27 6.23 -19.91 -5.04
N GLY A 28 4.90 -19.98 -5.11
CA GLY A 28 4.05 -18.89 -4.65
C GLY A 28 4.15 -18.76 -3.12
N GLU A 29 4.32 -17.53 -2.65
CA GLU A 29 4.25 -17.18 -1.23
C GLU A 29 3.04 -16.27 -1.00
N GLN A 30 2.40 -16.39 0.16
CA GLN A 30 1.31 -15.53 0.55
C GLN A 30 1.78 -14.59 1.67
N PHE A 31 1.61 -13.30 1.44
CA PHE A 31 1.85 -12.26 2.43
C PHE A 31 0.52 -11.68 2.90
N ILE A 32 0.41 -11.42 4.21
CA ILE A 32 -0.70 -10.68 4.80
C ILE A 32 -0.17 -9.30 5.15
N LEU A 33 -0.70 -8.27 4.49
CA LEU A 33 -0.34 -6.88 4.74
C LEU A 33 -1.43 -6.24 5.59
N VAL A 34 -1.01 -5.57 6.66
CA VAL A 34 -1.86 -4.65 7.42
C VAL A 34 -1.59 -3.24 6.88
N PRO A 35 -2.62 -2.40 6.67
CA PRO A 35 -2.41 -1.01 6.35
C PRO A 35 -1.49 -0.35 7.37
N ASP A 36 -0.57 0.50 6.92
CA ASP A 36 0.37 1.22 7.77
C ASP A 36 0.14 2.74 7.74
N ALA A 37 -0.88 3.19 7.00
CA ALA A 37 -1.55 4.45 7.19
C ALA A 37 -2.93 4.41 6.55
N ASP A 38 -3.89 5.10 7.14
CA ASP A 38 -5.17 5.38 6.53
C ASP A 38 -5.71 6.77 6.86
N ASN A 39 -6.63 7.27 6.05
CA ASN A 39 -7.24 8.57 6.29
C ASN A 39 -8.55 8.72 5.49
N THR A 40 -9.57 9.38 6.06
CA THR A 40 -10.76 9.81 5.29
C THR A 40 -10.62 11.24 4.78
N LEU A 41 -10.70 11.42 3.46
CA LEU A 41 -10.80 12.74 2.82
C LEU A 41 -12.27 13.16 2.76
N TYR A 42 -12.59 14.32 3.34
CA TYR A 42 -13.91 14.95 3.28
C TYR A 42 -13.90 16.04 2.23
N GLU A 43 -14.88 16.04 1.31
CA GLU A 43 -15.00 17.07 0.26
C GLU A 43 -15.21 18.47 0.83
N ASP A 44 -14.08 19.09 1.13
CA ASP A 44 -13.94 20.46 1.60
C ASP A 44 -12.87 21.14 0.73
N PRO A 45 -13.25 22.08 -0.17
CA PRO A 45 -12.31 22.82 -0.99
C PRO A 45 -11.30 23.67 -0.20
N ALA A 46 -11.58 24.01 1.06
CA ALA A 46 -10.62 24.65 1.94
C ALA A 46 -9.56 23.64 2.45
N GLY A 47 -9.93 22.36 2.57
CA GLY A 47 -9.08 21.27 3.02
C GLY A 47 -8.75 21.33 4.50
N GLY A 48 -9.70 21.78 5.32
CA GLY A 48 -9.58 21.89 6.78
C GLY A 48 -10.14 20.69 7.53
N ILE A 49 -10.71 19.70 6.85
CA ILE A 49 -11.36 18.53 7.45
C ILE A 49 -10.66 17.24 7.03
N SER A 50 -10.41 16.37 8.01
CA SER A 50 -9.79 15.05 7.87
C SER A 50 -10.29 14.07 8.94
N ASN A 51 -9.84 12.81 8.85
CA ASN A 51 -9.92 11.81 9.91
C ASN A 51 -8.79 10.79 9.71
N GLY A 52 -7.63 11.03 10.32
CA GLY A 52 -6.44 10.18 10.25
C GLY A 52 -6.19 9.34 11.51
N SER A 53 -6.96 9.56 12.59
CA SER A 53 -6.86 8.78 13.83
C SER A 53 -8.21 8.20 14.28
N GLY A 54 -9.25 8.33 13.45
CA GLY A 54 -10.57 7.76 13.73
C GLY A 54 -10.61 6.25 13.56
N GLU A 55 -11.70 5.63 14.01
CA GLU A 55 -11.88 4.17 14.00
C GLU A 55 -12.41 3.65 12.64
N HIS A 56 -12.88 4.54 11.76
CA HIS A 56 -13.58 4.18 10.54
C HIS A 56 -13.13 4.97 9.30
N LEU A 57 -13.17 4.28 8.16
CA LEU A 57 -12.95 4.86 6.83
C LEU A 57 -14.27 5.07 6.09
N PHE A 58 -14.42 6.22 5.43
CA PHE A 58 -15.62 6.55 4.66
C PHE A 58 -15.32 6.71 3.17
N ALA A 59 -16.20 6.14 2.35
CA ALA A 59 -16.21 6.34 0.92
C ALA A 59 -17.63 6.63 0.42
N GLY A 60 -17.74 7.48 -0.60
CA GLY A 60 -19.00 7.79 -1.27
C GLY A 60 -19.69 9.04 -0.74
N ARG A 61 -20.94 9.21 -1.17
CA ARG A 61 -21.77 10.38 -0.83
C ARG A 61 -22.55 10.09 0.44
N VAL A 62 -22.50 10.99 1.43
CA VAL A 62 -23.38 10.91 2.62
C VAL A 62 -24.70 11.60 2.36
N GLY A 63 -25.61 11.44 3.32
CA GLY A 63 -26.96 12.00 3.24
C GLY A 63 -27.01 13.52 3.05
N LEU A 64 -28.18 13.97 2.63
CA LEU A 64 -28.49 15.37 2.28
C LEU A 64 -28.27 16.36 3.44
N ALA A 65 -28.28 15.88 4.68
CA ALA A 65 -27.99 16.70 5.86
C ALA A 65 -26.56 17.30 5.87
N ASP A 66 -25.63 16.69 5.12
CA ASP A 66 -24.27 17.17 4.92
C ASP A 66 -24.03 17.50 3.43
N SER A 67 -25.03 18.16 2.84
CA SER A 67 -25.08 18.70 1.46
C SER A 67 -24.77 17.71 0.33
N GLY A 68 -24.73 16.39 0.59
CA GLY A 68 -24.36 15.41 -0.42
C GLY A 68 -22.90 15.49 -0.85
N HIS A 69 -22.02 15.99 0.02
CA HIS A 69 -20.57 16.00 -0.19
C HIS A 69 -20.02 14.60 -0.45
N ILE A 70 -18.76 14.47 -0.83
CA ILE A 70 -18.10 13.18 -1.08
C ILE A 70 -17.09 12.87 0.03
N ARG A 71 -16.96 11.59 0.40
CA ARG A 71 -15.80 11.07 1.14
C ARG A 71 -15.02 10.08 0.29
N ARG A 72 -13.71 10.02 0.53
CA ARG A 72 -12.80 9.04 -0.06
C ARG A 72 -11.90 8.49 1.03
N ALA A 73 -11.80 7.17 1.11
CA ALA A 73 -10.81 6.52 1.95
C ALA A 73 -9.46 6.49 1.22
N LEU A 74 -8.41 6.89 1.92
CA LEU A 74 -7.02 6.68 1.53
C LEU A 74 -6.48 5.55 2.42
N ILE A 75 -5.84 4.55 1.82
CA ILE A 75 -5.26 3.41 2.53
C ILE A 75 -3.90 3.12 1.91
N ARG A 76 -2.88 3.05 2.75
CA ARG A 76 -1.51 2.71 2.38
C ARG A 76 -1.18 1.33 2.93
N PHE A 77 -0.50 0.53 2.12
CA PHE A 77 0.01 -0.78 2.50
C PHE A 77 1.52 -0.80 2.31
N PRO A 78 2.29 -1.39 3.24
CA PRO A 78 3.75 -1.43 3.19
C PRO A 78 4.25 -2.53 2.24
N VAL A 79 3.91 -2.44 0.96
CA VAL A 79 4.20 -3.49 -0.04
C VAL A 79 5.70 -3.75 -0.16
N ASP A 80 6.51 -2.69 -0.26
CA ASP A 80 7.96 -2.80 -0.48
C ASP A 80 8.73 -3.25 0.78
N GLU A 81 8.10 -3.16 1.96
CA GLU A 81 8.70 -3.61 3.23
C GLU A 81 8.39 -5.08 3.51
N VAL A 82 7.27 -5.58 2.98
CA VAL A 82 6.79 -6.94 3.23
C VAL A 82 7.12 -7.89 2.08
N ILE A 83 6.99 -7.43 0.83
CA ILE A 83 7.18 -8.28 -0.35
C ILE A 83 8.59 -8.08 -0.92
N PRO A 84 9.39 -9.14 -1.08
CA PRO A 84 10.75 -9.04 -1.62
C PRO A 84 10.79 -8.40 -3.02
N ALA A 85 11.77 -7.51 -3.24
CA ALA A 85 12.03 -6.92 -4.54
C ALA A 85 12.27 -7.98 -5.62
N GLY A 86 11.64 -7.82 -6.79
CA GLY A 86 11.69 -8.78 -7.90
C GLY A 86 10.59 -9.84 -7.88
N SER A 87 9.72 -9.84 -6.87
CA SER A 87 8.55 -10.73 -6.82
C SER A 87 7.55 -10.43 -7.95
N VAL A 88 6.88 -11.46 -8.46
CA VAL A 88 5.74 -11.33 -9.38
C VAL A 88 4.46 -11.51 -8.57
N ILE A 89 3.59 -10.50 -8.57
CA ILE A 89 2.30 -10.57 -7.87
C ILE A 89 1.30 -11.29 -8.76
N GLU A 90 0.91 -12.51 -8.37
CA GLU A 90 -0.06 -13.32 -9.12
C GLU A 90 -1.52 -12.95 -8.81
N SER A 91 -1.82 -12.63 -7.56
CA SER A 91 -3.16 -12.23 -7.12
C SER A 91 -3.11 -11.33 -5.88
N VAL A 92 -4.16 -10.53 -5.69
CA VAL A 92 -4.34 -9.65 -4.53
C VAL A 92 -5.79 -9.74 -4.08
N THR A 93 -6.00 -9.87 -2.77
CA THR A 93 -7.32 -9.79 -2.14
C THR A 93 -7.29 -8.65 -1.12
N LEU A 94 -8.21 -7.70 -1.27
CA LEU A 94 -8.50 -6.69 -0.25
C LEU A 94 -9.76 -7.10 0.50
N THR A 95 -9.63 -7.29 1.82
CA THR A 95 -10.75 -7.58 2.71
C THR A 95 -11.11 -6.31 3.48
N MET A 96 -12.37 -5.90 3.43
CA MET A 96 -12.89 -4.76 4.18
C MET A 96 -14.22 -5.13 4.84
N GLU A 97 -14.49 -4.55 6.01
CA GLU A 97 -15.77 -4.68 6.69
C GLU A 97 -16.58 -3.39 6.52
N MET A 98 -17.82 -3.52 6.02
CA MET A 98 -18.73 -2.39 5.92
C MET A 98 -19.49 -2.24 7.24
N THR A 99 -19.01 -1.35 8.11
CA THR A 99 -19.62 -1.09 9.43
C THR A 99 -20.84 -0.17 9.35
N ARG A 100 -21.01 0.57 8.25
CA ARG A 100 -22.08 1.55 8.09
C ARG A 100 -22.45 1.80 6.64
N THR A 101 -23.74 1.74 6.33
CA THR A 101 -24.30 2.19 5.05
C THR A 101 -25.78 2.57 5.21
N PRO A 102 -26.24 3.70 4.64
CA PRO A 102 -27.67 3.99 4.51
C PRO A 102 -28.30 3.26 3.30
N ALA A 103 -27.48 2.61 2.47
CA ALA A 103 -27.87 1.97 1.22
C ALA A 103 -27.70 0.44 1.29
N ALA A 104 -28.39 -0.27 0.40
CA ALA A 104 -28.11 -1.68 0.11
C ALA A 104 -26.71 -1.83 -0.54
N ALA A 105 -26.35 -3.05 -0.96
CA ALA A 105 -25.07 -3.33 -1.61
C ALA A 105 -24.67 -2.25 -2.64
N GLN A 106 -23.49 -1.65 -2.44
CA GLN A 106 -22.95 -0.59 -3.30
C GLN A 106 -21.69 -1.09 -3.99
N THR A 107 -21.48 -0.65 -5.23
CA THR A 107 -20.18 -0.79 -5.90
C THR A 107 -19.22 0.23 -5.32
N VAL A 108 -18.10 -0.24 -4.77
CA VAL A 108 -16.98 0.60 -4.33
C VAL A 108 -15.87 0.48 -5.38
N ALA A 109 -15.33 1.62 -5.80
CA ALA A 109 -14.22 1.67 -6.74
C ALA A 109 -12.90 1.83 -5.99
N LEU A 110 -11.94 0.93 -6.24
CA LEU A 110 -10.57 1.07 -5.79
C LEU A 110 -9.73 1.72 -6.90
N ARG A 111 -8.87 2.66 -6.52
CA ARG A 111 -8.00 3.38 -7.45
C ARG A 111 -6.60 3.52 -6.85
N ARG A 112 -5.57 3.30 -7.67
CA ARG A 112 -4.19 3.50 -7.26
C ARG A 112 -3.90 4.99 -7.16
N VAL A 113 -3.51 5.45 -5.98
CA VAL A 113 -3.12 6.85 -5.79
C VAL A 113 -1.74 7.08 -6.42
N ALA A 114 -1.61 8.19 -7.14
CA ALA A 114 -0.39 8.55 -7.89
C ALA A 114 0.62 9.39 -7.09
N ALA A 115 0.27 9.81 -5.87
CA ALA A 115 1.23 10.36 -4.92
C ALA A 115 0.88 9.95 -3.51
N ASP A 116 1.91 9.96 -2.66
CA ASP A 116 1.75 9.69 -1.25
C ASP A 116 0.90 10.77 -0.56
N GLY A 117 0.21 10.35 0.49
CA GLY A 117 -0.64 11.17 1.35
C GLY A 117 -0.51 10.70 2.80
N GLY A 118 -0.67 11.62 3.73
CA GLY A 118 -0.40 11.34 5.13
C GLY A 118 -1.61 10.99 5.97
N GLU A 119 -1.29 10.63 7.19
CA GLU A 119 -2.18 10.28 8.29
C GLU A 119 -1.69 11.07 9.50
N GLY A 120 -2.58 11.85 10.10
CA GLY A 120 -2.29 12.70 11.24
C GLY A 120 -3.28 12.46 12.38
N ALA A 121 -3.17 13.31 13.40
CA ALA A 121 -3.89 13.16 14.66
C ALA A 121 -5.38 13.59 14.62
N SER A 122 -5.97 13.84 13.45
CA SER A 122 -7.39 14.21 13.40
C SER A 122 -8.26 13.02 13.77
N ASP A 123 -9.07 13.19 14.80
CA ASP A 123 -9.94 12.16 15.34
C ASP A 123 -11.38 12.67 15.28
N ALA A 124 -12.15 12.15 14.33
CA ALA A 124 -13.53 12.56 14.10
C ALA A 124 -14.43 12.04 15.23
N PRO A 125 -15.27 12.89 15.84
CA PRO A 125 -16.08 12.44 16.96
C PRO A 125 -17.30 11.62 16.51
N LEU A 126 -17.93 10.97 17.49
CA LEU A 126 -19.23 10.29 17.38
C LEU A 126 -19.24 9.10 16.41
N ARG A 127 -19.61 9.35 15.15
CA ARG A 127 -19.74 8.36 14.09
C ARG A 127 -18.95 8.77 12.86
N GLU A 128 -18.04 9.73 13.03
CA GLU A 128 -16.96 10.11 12.12
C GLU A 128 -17.34 10.65 10.74
N GLY A 129 -18.61 10.55 10.32
CA GLY A 129 -19.06 10.92 8.98
C GLY A 129 -18.90 12.40 8.60
N ASN A 130 -18.69 13.28 9.59
CA ASN A 130 -18.47 14.73 9.39
C ASN A 130 -16.99 15.13 9.50
N GLY A 131 -16.10 14.21 9.91
CA GLY A 131 -14.67 14.49 10.10
C GLY A 131 -14.36 15.33 11.34
N ALA A 132 -13.08 15.63 11.50
CA ALA A 132 -12.52 16.56 12.47
C ALA A 132 -11.66 17.62 11.77
N ALA A 133 -11.26 18.65 12.52
CA ALA A 133 -10.26 19.59 12.03
C ALA A 133 -8.97 18.84 11.70
N ALA A 134 -8.42 19.11 10.51
CA ALA A 134 -7.18 18.48 10.05
C ALA A 134 -6.00 18.86 10.96
N ALA A 135 -5.27 17.86 11.40
CA ALA A 135 -3.99 17.95 12.06
C ALA A 135 -2.85 17.98 11.03
N VAL A 136 -1.66 18.36 11.49
CA VAL A 136 -0.45 18.31 10.67
C VAL A 136 -0.25 16.89 10.12
N ASN A 137 0.13 16.80 8.85
CA ASN A 137 0.32 15.58 8.05
C ASN A 137 -0.95 14.84 7.61
N ASP A 138 -2.15 15.27 8.00
CA ASP A 138 -3.36 14.67 7.43
C ASP A 138 -3.47 14.85 5.92
N ALA A 139 -3.95 13.81 5.23
CA ALA A 139 -4.49 13.97 3.90
C ALA A 139 -5.90 14.59 3.98
N THR A 140 -6.14 15.68 3.26
CA THR A 140 -7.46 16.29 3.11
C THR A 140 -7.87 16.28 1.65
N TRP A 141 -9.06 16.79 1.32
CA TRP A 141 -9.46 16.96 -0.08
C TRP A 141 -8.48 17.84 -0.87
N ARG A 142 -7.82 18.79 -0.20
CA ARG A 142 -6.88 19.73 -0.84
C ARG A 142 -5.42 19.36 -0.64
N HIS A 143 -5.08 18.81 0.52
CA HIS A 143 -3.69 18.56 0.94
C HIS A 143 -3.35 17.07 0.93
N ARG A 144 -2.17 16.71 0.43
CA ARG A 144 -1.54 15.41 0.66
C ARG A 144 -1.00 15.29 2.08
N PHE A 145 -0.43 16.40 2.56
CA PHE A 145 0.06 16.56 3.92
C PHE A 145 -0.33 17.96 4.39
N PHE A 146 -1.34 18.03 5.25
CA PHE A 146 -1.83 19.29 5.79
C PHE A 146 -0.76 19.98 6.65
N SER A 147 -0.57 21.30 6.55
CA SER A 147 -1.32 22.30 5.76
C SER A 147 -0.58 22.82 4.52
N GLY A 148 0.51 22.16 4.11
CA GLY A 148 1.47 22.75 3.17
C GLY A 148 1.62 22.04 1.82
N VAL A 149 1.32 20.74 1.74
CA VAL A 149 1.56 19.95 0.53
C VAL A 149 0.24 19.60 -0.13
N PHE A 150 0.06 20.03 -1.38
CA PHE A 150 -1.19 19.88 -2.11
C PHE A 150 -1.24 18.63 -2.98
N TRP A 151 -2.46 18.14 -3.24
CA TRP A 151 -2.73 17.26 -4.38
C TRP A 151 -2.63 18.05 -5.69
N SER A 152 -2.25 17.41 -6.80
CA SER A 152 -2.38 18.02 -8.12
C SER A 152 -3.84 18.16 -8.56
N THR A 153 -4.69 17.26 -8.07
CA THR A 153 -6.15 17.24 -8.28
C THR A 153 -6.84 17.04 -6.93
N MET A 154 -7.78 17.92 -6.60
CA MET A 154 -8.53 17.81 -5.33
C MET A 154 -9.27 16.46 -5.22
N GLY A 155 -9.36 15.95 -3.99
CA GLY A 155 -9.93 14.66 -3.65
C GLY A 155 -8.98 13.48 -3.81
N GLY A 156 -7.69 13.72 -4.04
CA GLY A 156 -6.71 12.67 -4.30
C GLY A 156 -6.51 12.45 -5.79
N GLN A 157 -5.23 12.33 -6.18
CA GLN A 157 -4.79 12.14 -7.56
C GLN A 157 -4.66 10.65 -7.90
N TYR A 158 -5.40 10.16 -8.89
CA TYR A 158 -5.46 8.78 -9.36
C TYR A 158 -5.97 8.69 -10.80
#